data_AF-A0A3M8WPM1-F1
#
_entry.id   AF-A0A3M8WPM1-F1
#
_cell.length_a   1.000
_cell.length_b   1.000
_cell.length_c   1.000
_cell.angle_alpha   90.00
_cell.angle_beta   90.00
_cell.angle_gamma   90.00
#
_symmetry.space_group_name_H-M   'P 1'
#
loop_
_entity.id
_entity.type
_entity.pdbx_description
1 polymer ?
#
loop_
_entity_poly.entity_id
_entity_poly.type
_entity_poly.pdbx_seq_one_letter_code
_entity_poly.pdbx_strand_id
1 'polypeptide(L)'
;MASPLRSAWREVPRSRVRHFARLALDEVPVLAEDIFREIRREYPNLVIVPDESGEPVALVGIRRALEHFVQYVSDGSGGPREHPEVFQEFGRGQVQHGRSLDSLQAMYRLGVRLAWRRLAEIGQQVEIPAPAMYELAESGFEYLDGLVAESMRGYAEAAARQAGERLRLQRRLLDLLLTERPRKSPADADADADADALAERAARIGWPLPERVAVAVLLRP
;
A
#
# COMPACT_ATOMS: atom_id res chain seq x y z
N MET A 1 -21.97 5.94 -29.78
CA MET A 1 -20.66 6.47 -30.22
C MET A 1 -20.59 7.91 -29.74
N ALA A 2 -19.94 8.16 -28.60
CA ALA A 2 -19.75 9.52 -28.11
C ALA A 2 -18.70 10.21 -28.99
N SER A 3 -19.00 11.42 -29.45
CA SER A 3 -18.03 12.31 -30.10
C SER A 3 -16.81 12.44 -29.17
N PRO A 4 -15.56 12.44 -29.67
CA PRO A 4 -14.42 12.73 -28.81
C PRO A 4 -14.56 14.19 -28.38
N LEU A 5 -15.11 14.42 -27.18
CA LEU A 5 -15.14 15.73 -26.56
C LEU A 5 -13.71 16.26 -26.63
N ARG A 6 -13.53 17.41 -27.29
CA ARG A 6 -12.26 18.11 -27.22
C ARG A 6 -12.04 18.36 -25.74
N SER A 7 -10.97 17.79 -25.19
CA SER A 7 -10.63 18.00 -23.79
C SER A 7 -10.63 19.51 -23.52
N ALA A 8 -11.45 19.96 -22.59
CA ALA A 8 -11.57 21.35 -22.16
C ALA A 8 -10.21 21.91 -21.74
N TRP A 9 -9.29 21.07 -21.25
CA TRP A 9 -7.89 21.44 -21.00
C TRP A 9 -7.14 21.91 -22.24
N ARG A 10 -7.44 21.37 -23.43
CA ARG A 10 -6.84 21.82 -24.70
C ARG A 10 -7.36 23.17 -25.15
N GLU A 11 -8.51 23.60 -24.64
CA GLU A 11 -9.10 24.91 -24.93
C GLU A 11 -8.57 26.01 -23.99
N VAL A 12 -7.93 25.63 -22.88
CA VAL A 12 -7.28 26.57 -21.97
C VAL A 12 -6.01 27.15 -22.63
N PRO A 13 -5.80 28.48 -22.59
CA PRO A 13 -4.56 29.08 -23.09
C PRO A 13 -3.33 28.47 -22.44
N ARG A 14 -2.33 28.08 -23.25
CA ARG A 14 -1.09 27.44 -22.75
C ARG A 14 -0.36 28.24 -21.68
N SER A 15 -0.44 29.57 -21.71
CA SER A 15 0.11 30.44 -20.67
C SER A 15 -0.56 30.22 -19.31
N ARG A 16 -1.88 30.02 -19.27
CA ARG A 16 -2.63 29.70 -18.05
C ARG A 16 -2.33 28.29 -17.55
N VAL A 17 -2.27 27.31 -18.45
CA VAL A 17 -1.88 25.93 -18.09
C VAL A 17 -0.49 25.91 -17.44
N ARG A 18 0.50 26.59 -18.04
CA ARG A 18 1.84 26.71 -17.45
C ARG A 18 1.85 27.45 -16.11
N HIS A 19 1.01 28.49 -15.97
CA HIS A 19 0.91 29.23 -14.72
C HIS A 19 0.29 28.37 -13.60
N PHE A 20 -0.76 27.63 -13.91
CA PHE A 20 -1.35 26.62 -13.01
C PHE A 20 -0.32 25.56 -12.62
N ALA A 21 0.36 24.96 -13.61
CA ALA A 21 1.37 23.92 -13.39
C ALA A 21 2.47 24.39 -12.44
N ARG A 22 3.00 25.59 -12.68
CA ARG A 22 4.04 26.18 -11.84
C ARG A 22 3.56 26.38 -10.41
N LEU A 23 2.40 27.00 -10.20
CA LEU A 23 1.85 27.21 -8.85
C LEU A 23 1.55 25.89 -8.15
N ALA A 24 1.01 24.91 -8.87
CA ALA A 24 0.73 23.59 -8.33
C ALA A 24 2.02 22.87 -7.92
N LEU A 25 3.06 22.87 -8.76
CA LEU A 25 4.37 22.29 -8.45
C LEU A 25 5.06 22.99 -7.28
N ASP A 26 5.02 24.33 -7.22
CA ASP A 26 5.56 25.12 -6.11
C ASP A 26 4.86 24.76 -4.77
N GLU A 27 3.59 24.36 -4.82
CA GLU A 27 2.78 23.98 -3.66
C GLU A 27 2.98 22.52 -3.21
N VAL A 28 3.44 21.63 -4.09
CA VAL A 28 3.50 20.18 -3.81
C VAL A 28 4.25 19.84 -2.50
N PRO A 29 5.42 20.42 -2.18
CA PRO A 29 6.11 20.10 -0.94
C PRO A 29 5.25 20.35 0.32
N VAL A 30 4.58 21.50 0.38
CA VAL A 30 3.73 21.89 1.51
C VAL A 30 2.49 20.99 1.56
N LEU A 31 1.85 20.76 0.41
CA LEU A 31 0.67 19.91 0.31
C LEU A 31 0.96 18.46 0.73
N ALA A 32 2.13 17.92 0.36
CA ALA A 32 2.54 16.57 0.74
C ALA A 32 2.73 16.45 2.26
N GLU A 33 3.37 17.43 2.89
CA GLU A 33 3.51 17.50 4.35
C GLU A 33 2.14 17.61 5.04
N ASP A 34 1.25 18.44 4.54
CA ASP A 34 -0.10 18.62 5.08
C ASP A 34 -0.91 17.33 5.00
N ILE A 35 -0.89 16.64 3.86
CA ILE A 35 -1.54 15.33 3.69
C ILE A 35 -0.96 14.32 4.67
N PHE A 36 0.37 14.24 4.76
CA PHE A 36 1.03 13.29 5.65
C PHE A 36 0.72 13.58 7.13
N ARG A 37 0.71 14.86 7.53
CA ARG A 37 0.33 15.30 8.88
C ARG A 37 -1.11 14.93 9.20
N GLU A 38 -2.03 15.14 8.26
CA GLU A 38 -3.44 14.82 8.42
C GLU A 38 -3.68 13.31 8.52
N ILE A 39 -3.00 12.51 7.70
CA ILE A 39 -3.01 11.04 7.83
C ILE A 39 -2.50 10.62 9.23
N ARG A 40 -1.39 11.20 9.72
CA ARG A 40 -0.89 10.86 11.05
C ARG A 40 -1.86 11.25 12.18
N ARG A 41 -2.63 12.30 11.98
CA ARG A 41 -3.66 12.75 12.94
C ARG A 41 -4.82 11.76 13.01
N GLU A 42 -5.31 11.30 11.86
CA GLU A 42 -6.39 10.30 11.79
C GLU A 42 -5.92 8.89 12.21
N TYR A 43 -4.64 8.56 11.96
CA TYR A 43 -4.04 7.25 12.22
C TYR A 43 -2.82 7.36 13.15
N PRO A 44 -3.00 7.61 14.47
CA PRO A 44 -1.90 7.86 15.39
C PRO A 44 -0.94 6.67 15.57
N ASN A 45 -1.41 5.44 15.32
CA ASN A 45 -0.60 4.21 15.37
C ASN A 45 0.10 3.89 14.05
N LEU A 46 0.13 4.83 13.10
CA LEU A 46 0.79 4.65 11.82
C LEU A 46 2.31 4.52 12.00
N VAL A 47 2.83 3.31 11.80
CA VAL A 47 4.29 3.07 11.73
C VAL A 47 4.95 3.94 10.63
N ILE A 48 5.96 4.70 11.01
CA ILE A 48 6.71 5.55 10.07
C ILE A 48 7.99 4.81 9.70
N VAL A 49 8.12 4.52 8.41
CA VAL A 49 9.33 3.90 7.86
C VAL A 49 10.11 5.01 7.15
N PRO A 50 11.34 5.32 7.61
CA PRO A 50 12.22 6.24 6.91
C PRO A 50 12.84 5.56 5.67
N ASP A 51 13.14 6.34 4.64
CA ASP A 51 13.98 5.95 3.52
C ASP A 51 15.48 6.08 3.88
N GLU A 52 16.37 5.88 2.89
CA GLU A 52 17.82 5.98 3.09
C GLU A 52 18.29 7.36 3.56
N SER A 53 17.52 8.41 3.28
CA SER A 53 17.80 9.78 3.68
C SER A 53 17.22 10.13 5.06
N GLY A 54 16.40 9.25 5.64
CA GLY A 54 15.69 9.47 6.90
C GLY A 54 14.29 10.07 6.74
N GLU A 55 13.84 10.32 5.50
CA GLU A 55 12.51 10.88 5.24
C GLU A 55 11.44 9.78 5.25
N PRO A 56 10.23 10.02 5.80
CA PRO A 56 9.15 9.02 5.72
C PRO A 56 8.86 8.61 4.27
N VAL A 57 8.96 7.31 3.97
CA VAL A 57 8.69 6.75 2.62
C VAL A 57 7.31 7.17 2.11
N ALA A 58 6.31 7.23 2.99
CA ALA A 58 4.96 7.68 2.64
C ALA A 58 4.92 9.16 2.21
N LEU A 59 5.70 10.04 2.84
CA LEU A 59 5.78 11.46 2.48
C LEU A 59 6.42 11.62 1.09
N VAL A 60 7.52 10.89 0.84
CA VAL A 60 8.18 10.84 -0.48
C VAL A 60 7.20 10.36 -1.55
N GLY A 61 6.43 9.30 -1.26
CA GLY A 61 5.43 8.76 -2.18
C GLY A 61 4.31 9.75 -2.51
N ILE A 62 3.77 10.45 -1.50
CA ILE A 62 2.75 11.48 -1.70
C ILE A 62 3.29 12.61 -2.59
N ARG A 63 4.50 13.10 -2.29
CA ARG A 63 5.15 14.17 -3.06
C ARG A 63 5.31 13.79 -4.54
N ARG A 64 5.87 12.62 -4.82
CA ARG A 64 6.06 12.11 -6.19
C ARG A 64 4.74 11.95 -6.94
N ALA A 65 3.73 11.38 -6.30
CA ALA A 65 2.43 11.19 -6.91
C ALA A 65 1.76 12.52 -7.32
N LEU A 66 1.91 13.55 -6.49
CA LEU A 66 1.40 14.90 -6.78
C LEU A 66 2.20 15.58 -7.91
N GLU A 67 3.53 15.54 -7.86
CA GLU A 67 4.40 16.08 -8.91
C GLU A 67 4.06 15.47 -10.27
N HIS A 68 3.97 14.15 -10.33
CA HIS A 68 3.67 13.42 -11.55
C HIS A 68 2.26 13.74 -12.06
N PHE A 69 1.26 13.83 -11.17
CA PHE A 69 -0.09 14.21 -11.58
C PHE A 69 -0.13 15.62 -12.21
N VAL A 70 0.54 16.59 -11.60
CA VAL A 70 0.58 17.96 -12.13
C VAL A 70 1.28 18.00 -13.49
N GLN A 71 2.38 17.27 -13.66
CA GLN A 71 3.09 17.16 -14.94
C GLN A 71 2.19 16.50 -16.00
N TYR A 72 1.54 15.39 -15.65
CA TYR A 72 0.62 14.66 -16.52
C TYR A 72 -0.48 15.58 -17.11
N VAL A 73 -1.12 16.37 -16.26
CA VAL A 73 -2.18 17.31 -16.67
C VAL A 73 -1.63 18.44 -17.54
N SER A 74 -0.41 18.90 -17.24
CA SER A 74 0.22 20.04 -17.92
C SER A 74 0.72 19.71 -19.33
N ASP A 75 1.20 18.49 -19.54
CA ASP A 75 1.77 18.06 -20.81
C ASP A 75 0.70 17.64 -21.83
N GLY A 76 -0.52 17.33 -21.38
CA GLY A 76 -1.64 16.96 -22.24
C GLY A 76 -1.41 15.68 -23.07
N SER A 77 -0.35 14.94 -22.75
CA SER A 77 0.03 13.64 -23.31
C SER A 77 -0.65 12.52 -22.53
N GLY A 78 -1.26 11.57 -23.25
CA GLY A 78 -2.16 10.58 -22.68
C GLY A 78 -1.53 9.65 -21.64
N GLY A 79 -2.34 9.34 -20.63
CA GLY A 79 -2.14 8.30 -19.62
C GLY A 79 -0.96 8.52 -18.67
N PRO A 80 -1.17 8.56 -17.34
CA PRO A 80 -0.09 8.51 -16.37
C PRO A 80 0.70 7.20 -16.56
N ARG A 81 2.03 7.29 -16.68
CA ARG A 81 2.92 6.13 -16.64
C ARG A 81 3.80 6.20 -15.39
N GLU A 82 3.18 6.20 -14.22
CA GLU A 82 3.97 5.84 -13.03
C GLU A 82 4.40 4.38 -13.14
N HIS A 83 5.58 4.07 -12.61
CA HIS A 83 6.04 2.68 -12.52
C HIS A 83 5.14 1.92 -11.54
N PRO A 84 4.34 0.94 -12.02
CA PRO A 84 3.43 0.17 -11.16
C PRO A 84 4.14 -0.49 -9.96
N GLU A 85 5.43 -0.76 -10.13
CA GLU A 85 6.31 -1.40 -9.15
C GLU A 85 6.41 -0.63 -7.83
N VAL A 86 6.48 0.71 -7.87
CA VAL A 86 6.63 1.54 -6.66
C VAL A 86 5.39 1.42 -5.76
N PHE A 87 4.20 1.44 -6.35
CA PHE A 87 2.94 1.30 -5.61
C PHE A 87 2.73 -0.13 -5.14
N GLN A 88 3.11 -1.13 -5.93
CA GLN A 88 3.10 -2.52 -5.46
C GLN A 88 4.04 -2.72 -4.27
N GLU A 89 5.25 -2.18 -4.31
CA GLU A 89 6.20 -2.24 -3.19
C GLU A 89 5.65 -1.54 -1.95
N PHE A 90 5.05 -0.36 -2.13
CA PHE A 90 4.36 0.34 -1.04
C PHE A 90 3.26 -0.54 -0.41
N GLY A 91 2.43 -1.17 -1.25
CA GLY A 91 1.38 -2.11 -0.84
C GLY A 91 1.92 -3.34 -0.09
N ARG A 92 2.99 -3.95 -0.60
CA ARG A 92 3.68 -5.09 0.03
C ARG A 92 4.20 -4.71 1.42
N GLY A 93 4.73 -3.49 1.57
CA GLY A 93 5.20 -2.96 2.85
C GLY A 93 4.10 -2.82 3.90
N GLN A 94 2.84 -2.60 3.51
CA GLN A 94 1.75 -2.43 4.48
C GLN A 94 1.43 -3.72 5.25
N VAL A 95 1.57 -4.87 4.60
CA VAL A 95 1.33 -6.20 5.23
C VAL A 95 2.30 -6.44 6.37
N GLN A 96 3.57 -6.06 6.20
CA GLN A 96 4.61 -6.21 7.23
C GLN A 96 4.28 -5.44 8.51
N HIS A 97 3.50 -4.36 8.39
CA HIS A 97 3.08 -3.50 9.50
C HIS A 97 1.68 -3.83 10.05
N GLY A 98 1.07 -4.95 9.63
CA GLY A 98 -0.22 -5.41 10.13
C GLY A 98 -1.41 -4.51 9.78
N ARG A 99 -1.28 -3.66 8.76
CA ARG A 99 -2.33 -2.69 8.38
C ARG A 99 -3.47 -3.37 7.64
N SER A 100 -4.70 -2.96 7.91
CA SER A 100 -5.84 -3.41 7.14
C SER A 100 -5.92 -2.71 5.78
N LEU A 101 -6.48 -3.41 4.80
CA LEU A 101 -6.81 -2.85 3.49
C LEU A 101 -7.73 -1.64 3.59
N ASP A 102 -8.65 -1.64 4.55
CA ASP A 102 -9.60 -0.55 4.79
C ASP A 102 -8.91 0.73 5.23
N SER A 103 -7.91 0.61 6.12
CA SER A 103 -7.10 1.77 6.54
C SER A 103 -6.31 2.33 5.36
N LEU A 104 -5.76 1.47 4.50
CA LEU A 104 -5.05 1.89 3.29
C LEU A 104 -5.96 2.70 2.36
N GLN A 105 -7.16 2.19 2.06
CA GLN A 105 -8.13 2.90 1.23
C GLN A 105 -8.57 4.24 1.84
N ALA A 106 -8.78 4.29 3.15
CA ALA A 106 -9.22 5.49 3.83
C ALA A 106 -8.14 6.59 3.79
N MET A 107 -6.86 6.23 3.97
CA MET A 107 -5.73 7.16 3.79
C MET A 107 -5.65 7.71 2.37
N TYR A 108 -5.86 6.88 1.35
CA TYR A 108 -5.94 7.35 -0.03
C TYR A 108 -7.06 8.38 -0.19
N ARG A 109 -8.31 8.05 0.18
CA ARG A 109 -9.46 8.97 0.06
C ARG A 109 -9.23 10.32 0.75
N LEU A 110 -8.54 10.31 1.90
CA LEU A 110 -8.14 11.53 2.60
C LEU A 110 -7.14 12.36 1.77
N GLY A 111 -6.06 11.74 1.29
CA GLY A 111 -5.06 12.39 0.45
C GLY A 111 -5.66 12.99 -0.82
N VAL A 112 -6.53 12.24 -1.50
CA VAL A 112 -7.27 12.72 -2.69
C VAL A 112 -8.05 13.99 -2.39
N ARG A 113 -8.82 14.00 -1.31
CA ARG A 113 -9.70 15.11 -0.95
C ARG A 113 -8.91 16.39 -0.68
N LEU A 114 -7.78 16.26 0.02
CA LEU A 114 -6.88 17.37 0.36
C LEU A 114 -6.17 17.90 -0.89
N ALA A 115 -5.65 17.00 -1.73
CA ALA A 115 -5.02 17.37 -2.99
C ALA A 115 -6.01 18.09 -3.93
N TRP A 116 -7.21 17.52 -4.09
CA TRP A 116 -8.26 18.12 -4.90
C TRP A 116 -8.64 19.52 -4.42
N ARG A 117 -8.85 19.69 -3.10
CA ARG A 117 -9.17 21.01 -2.54
C ARG A 117 -8.11 22.03 -2.91
N ARG A 118 -6.82 21.69 -2.77
CA ARG A 118 -5.73 22.62 -3.06
C ARG A 118 -5.58 22.92 -4.55
N LEU A 119 -5.66 21.91 -5.42
CA LEU A 119 -5.61 22.11 -6.86
C LEU A 119 -6.82 22.91 -7.36
N ALA A 120 -7.99 22.75 -6.76
CA ALA A 120 -9.18 23.54 -7.08
C ALA A 120 -9.02 25.02 -6.68
N GLU A 121 -8.38 25.31 -5.54
CA GLU A 121 -8.05 26.68 -5.13
C GLU A 121 -7.07 27.33 -6.12
N ILE A 122 -6.00 26.62 -6.52
CA ILE A 122 -5.04 27.10 -7.51
C ILE A 122 -5.73 27.31 -8.88
N GLY A 123 -6.55 26.36 -9.32
CA GLY A 123 -7.31 26.47 -10.56
C GLY A 123 -8.21 27.71 -10.60
N GLN A 124 -8.85 28.04 -9.47
CA GLN A 124 -9.64 29.27 -9.33
C GLN A 124 -8.77 30.53 -9.40
N GLN A 125 -7.62 30.56 -8.73
CA GLN A 125 -6.69 31.71 -8.75
C GLN A 125 -6.17 32.02 -10.16
N VAL A 126 -5.98 30.98 -10.98
CA VAL A 126 -5.49 31.10 -12.36
C VAL A 126 -6.63 31.26 -13.38
N GLU A 127 -7.89 31.33 -12.91
CA GLU A 127 -9.09 31.42 -13.74
C GLU A 127 -9.15 30.31 -14.80
N ILE A 128 -8.86 29.07 -14.38
CA ILE A 128 -9.06 27.88 -15.20
C ILE A 128 -10.58 27.68 -15.36
N PRO A 129 -11.09 27.55 -16.60
CA PRO A 129 -12.52 27.33 -16.83
C PRO A 129 -13.05 26.10 -16.09
N ALA A 130 -14.25 26.20 -15.54
CA ALA A 130 -14.87 25.10 -14.80
C ALA A 130 -14.92 23.76 -15.58
N PRO A 131 -15.22 23.72 -16.90
CA PRO A 131 -15.16 22.46 -17.66
C PRO A 131 -13.79 21.78 -17.64
N ALA A 132 -12.69 22.55 -17.69
CA ALA A 132 -11.35 22.01 -17.57
C ALA A 132 -11.09 21.50 -16.14
N MET A 133 -11.58 22.21 -15.11
CA MET A 133 -11.49 21.70 -13.74
C MET A 133 -12.28 20.41 -13.51
N TYR A 134 -13.42 20.21 -14.17
CA TYR A 134 -14.16 18.95 -14.09
C TYR A 134 -13.38 17.78 -14.71
N GLU A 135 -12.80 17.98 -15.90
CA GLU A 135 -11.91 16.99 -16.51
C GLU A 135 -10.67 16.71 -15.66
N LEU A 136 -10.16 17.73 -14.96
CA LEU A 136 -9.05 17.55 -14.01
C LEU A 136 -9.45 16.60 -12.88
N ALA A 137 -10.64 16.78 -12.32
CA ALA A 137 -11.15 15.94 -11.25
C ALA A 137 -11.30 14.48 -11.71
N GLU A 138 -11.92 14.27 -12.87
CA GLU A 138 -12.11 12.94 -13.47
C GLU A 138 -10.77 12.25 -13.73
N SER A 139 -9.82 12.96 -14.35
CA SER A 139 -8.47 12.45 -14.60
C SER A 139 -7.72 12.15 -13.31
N GLY A 140 -7.94 12.95 -12.26
CA GLY A 140 -7.40 12.73 -10.93
C GLY A 140 -7.90 11.45 -10.30
N PHE A 141 -9.21 11.21 -10.34
CA PHE A 141 -9.80 9.97 -9.82
C PHE A 141 -9.31 8.75 -10.59
N GLU A 142 -9.27 8.79 -11.93
CA GLU A 142 -8.75 7.68 -12.74
C GLU A 142 -7.28 7.37 -12.41
N TYR A 143 -6.47 8.42 -12.26
CA TYR A 143 -5.07 8.27 -11.87
C TYR A 143 -4.93 7.58 -10.51
N LEU A 144 -5.68 8.07 -9.52
CA LEU A 144 -5.65 7.56 -8.16
C LEU A 144 -6.16 6.12 -8.06
N ASP A 145 -7.20 5.77 -8.82
CA ASP A 145 -7.71 4.40 -8.91
C ASP A 145 -6.63 3.45 -9.43
N GLY A 146 -5.81 3.90 -10.41
CA GLY A 146 -4.63 3.17 -10.85
C GLY A 146 -3.60 2.94 -9.74
N LEU A 147 -3.24 3.99 -9.00
CA LEU A 147 -2.27 3.89 -7.90
C LEU A 147 -2.76 2.96 -6.78
N VAL A 148 -4.04 3.06 -6.45
CA VAL A 148 -4.70 2.25 -5.44
C VAL A 148 -4.72 0.78 -5.89
N ALA A 149 -5.10 0.50 -7.13
CA ALA A 149 -5.14 -0.87 -7.66
C ALA A 149 -3.77 -1.55 -7.58
N GLU A 150 -2.69 -0.83 -7.93
CA GLU A 150 -1.33 -1.35 -7.84
C GLU A 150 -0.89 -1.61 -6.39
N SER A 151 -1.23 -0.71 -5.48
CA SER A 151 -0.97 -0.87 -4.05
C SER A 151 -1.75 -2.05 -3.45
N MET A 152 -3.01 -2.23 -3.86
CA MET A 152 -3.82 -3.37 -3.45
C MET A 152 -3.27 -4.69 -3.99
N ARG A 153 -2.79 -4.71 -5.24
CA ARG A 153 -2.12 -5.88 -5.83
C ARG A 153 -0.90 -6.29 -5.00
N GLY A 154 -0.02 -5.33 -4.71
CA GLY A 154 1.14 -5.57 -3.87
C GLY A 154 0.78 -6.08 -2.46
N TYR A 155 -0.23 -5.48 -1.84
CA TYR A 155 -0.76 -5.93 -0.54
C TYR A 155 -1.26 -7.38 -0.62
N ALA A 156 -2.12 -7.70 -1.58
CA ALA A 156 -2.70 -9.04 -1.72
C ALA A 156 -1.64 -10.11 -1.96
N GLU A 157 -0.64 -9.83 -2.80
CA GLU A 157 0.50 -10.72 -3.03
C GLU A 157 1.34 -10.95 -1.76
N ALA A 158 1.60 -9.91 -0.97
CA ALA A 158 2.33 -10.04 0.29
C ALA A 158 1.52 -10.81 1.34
N ALA A 159 0.23 -10.54 1.47
CA ALA A 159 -0.66 -11.22 2.40
C ALA A 159 -0.79 -12.71 2.05
N ALA A 160 -0.96 -13.05 0.77
CA ALA A 160 -1.00 -14.42 0.28
C ALA A 160 0.33 -15.17 0.55
N ARG A 161 1.48 -14.52 0.32
CA ARG A 161 2.79 -15.09 0.65
C ARG A 161 2.96 -15.35 2.14
N GLN A 162 2.57 -14.41 3.00
CA GLN A 162 2.65 -14.58 4.46
C GLN A 162 1.73 -15.72 4.94
N ALA A 163 0.52 -15.82 4.42
CA ALA A 163 -0.40 -16.92 4.73
C ALA A 163 0.14 -18.27 4.24
N GLY A 164 0.69 -18.32 3.03
CA GLY A 164 1.32 -19.53 2.48
C GLY A 164 2.52 -20.00 3.29
N GLU A 165 3.40 -19.07 3.70
CA GLU A 165 4.54 -19.40 4.54
C GLU A 165 4.11 -19.89 5.93
N ARG A 166 3.10 -19.24 6.53
CA ARG A 166 2.50 -19.70 7.79
C ARG A 166 1.97 -21.12 7.68
N LEU A 167 1.21 -21.44 6.62
CA LEU A 167 0.69 -22.79 6.37
C LEU A 167 1.82 -23.81 6.16
N ARG A 168 2.88 -23.43 5.44
CA ARG A 168 4.05 -24.29 5.21
C ARG A 168 4.79 -24.60 6.51
N LEU A 169 4.99 -23.60 7.36
CA LEU A 169 5.58 -23.77 8.69
C LEU A 169 4.70 -24.64 9.60
N GLN A 170 3.38 -24.43 9.56
CA GLN A 170 2.41 -25.26 10.29
C GLN A 170 2.44 -26.72 9.82
N ARG A 171 2.50 -27.00 8.51
CA ARG A 171 2.63 -28.37 7.99
C ARG A 171 3.93 -29.03 8.45
N ARG A 172 5.06 -28.31 8.35
CA ARG A 172 6.35 -28.82 8.86
C ARG A 172 6.32 -29.11 10.36
N LEU A 173 5.63 -28.27 11.15
CA LEU A 173 5.46 -28.51 12.58
C LEU A 173 4.60 -29.76 12.84
N LEU A 174 3.51 -29.94 12.09
CA LEU A 174 2.68 -31.15 12.17
C LEU A 174 3.46 -32.41 11.78
N ASP A 175 4.23 -32.36 10.70
CA ASP A 175 5.07 -33.48 10.27
C ASP A 175 6.06 -33.85 11.37
N LEU A 176 6.70 -32.86 12.02
CA LEU A 176 7.60 -33.08 13.16
C LEU A 176 6.88 -33.66 14.39
N LEU A 177 5.65 -33.22 14.67
CA LEU A 177 4.84 -33.73 15.79
C LEU A 177 4.36 -35.18 15.54
N LEU A 178 4.11 -35.54 14.28
CA LEU A 178 3.57 -36.84 13.87
C LEU A 178 4.66 -37.84 13.48
N THR A 179 5.89 -37.40 13.24
CA THR A 179 7.03 -38.31 13.01
C THR A 179 7.33 -39.05 14.31
N GLU A 180 7.31 -40.39 14.27
CA GLU A 180 7.70 -41.22 15.41
C GLU A 180 9.14 -40.87 15.83
N ARG A 181 9.27 -40.14 16.95
CA ARG A 181 10.56 -40.07 17.65
C ARG A 181 10.80 -41.43 18.30
N PRO A 182 11.98 -42.06 18.10
CA PRO A 182 12.37 -43.19 18.91
C PRO A 182 12.20 -42.81 20.37
N ARG A 183 11.61 -43.70 21.18
CA ARG A 183 11.56 -43.51 22.65
C ARG A 183 13.00 -43.42 23.16
N LYS A 184 13.56 -42.22 23.20
CA LYS A 184 14.85 -41.93 23.82
C LYS A 184 14.67 -42.01 25.33
N SER A 185 15.63 -42.63 25.99
CA SER A 185 15.61 -42.79 27.44
C SER A 185 15.85 -41.41 28.08
N PRO A 186 15.28 -41.08 29.26
CA PRO A 186 15.47 -39.78 29.92
C PRO A 186 16.93 -39.42 30.29
N ALA A 187 17.92 -40.24 29.89
CA ALA A 187 19.35 -39.99 30.02
C ALA A 187 19.99 -39.34 28.78
N ASP A 188 19.24 -39.20 27.67
CA ASP A 188 19.76 -38.64 26.42
C ASP A 188 19.63 -37.10 26.45
N ALA A 189 20.75 -36.39 26.63
CA ALA A 189 20.82 -34.92 26.64
C ALA A 189 20.25 -34.25 25.37
N ASP A 190 20.11 -34.99 24.27
CA ASP A 190 19.52 -34.52 23.02
C ASP A 190 17.98 -34.38 23.06
N ALA A 191 17.30 -34.95 24.05
CA ALA A 191 15.84 -34.92 24.15
C ALA A 191 15.30 -33.50 24.47
N ASP A 192 16.02 -32.76 25.31
CA ASP A 192 15.65 -31.40 25.70
C ASP A 192 15.88 -30.41 24.54
N ALA A 193 16.98 -30.56 23.79
CA ALA A 193 17.27 -29.74 22.61
C ALA A 193 16.23 -29.91 21.48
N ASP A 194 15.69 -31.12 21.32
CA ASP A 194 14.64 -31.43 20.33
C ASP A 194 13.26 -30.90 20.73
N ALA A 195 12.99 -30.74 22.03
CA ALA A 195 11.78 -30.12 22.56
C ALA A 195 11.86 -28.59 22.46
N ASP A 196 13.01 -28.00 22.79
CA ASP A 196 13.26 -26.57 22.64
C ASP A 196 13.17 -26.12 21.18
N ALA A 197 13.75 -26.88 20.25
CA ALA A 197 13.66 -26.59 18.82
C ALA A 197 12.23 -26.76 18.26
N LEU A 198 11.37 -27.53 18.91
CA LEU A 198 9.95 -27.66 18.56
C LEU A 198 9.15 -26.46 19.11
N ALA A 199 9.40 -26.10 20.37
CA ALA A 199 8.80 -24.93 21.02
C ALA A 199 9.15 -23.63 20.28
N GLU A 200 10.42 -23.48 19.87
CA GLU A 200 10.87 -22.32 19.10
C GLU A 200 10.14 -22.24 17.74
N ARG A 201 9.99 -23.36 17.03
CA ARG A 201 9.27 -23.40 15.74
C ARG A 201 7.76 -23.12 15.90
N ALA A 202 7.15 -23.60 16.98
CA ALA A 202 5.75 -23.34 17.29
C ALA A 202 5.51 -21.88 17.68
N ALA A 203 6.42 -21.29 18.48
CA ALA A 203 6.40 -19.88 18.85
C ALA A 203 6.48 -18.96 17.62
N ARG A 204 7.31 -19.30 16.61
CA ARG A 204 7.43 -18.51 15.36
C ARG A 204 6.12 -18.34 14.57
N ILE A 205 5.14 -19.22 14.78
CA ILE A 205 3.82 -19.16 14.12
C ILE A 205 2.68 -18.91 15.12
N GLY A 206 3.01 -18.61 16.38
CA GLY A 206 2.03 -18.38 17.44
C GLY A 206 1.17 -19.61 17.73
N TRP A 207 1.70 -20.82 17.52
CA TRP A 207 0.98 -22.06 17.79
C TRP A 207 1.33 -22.55 19.20
N PRO A 208 0.38 -22.56 20.16
CA PRO A 208 0.60 -23.22 21.45
C PRO A 208 0.74 -24.73 21.25
N LEU A 209 1.88 -25.29 21.64
CA LEU A 209 2.09 -26.74 21.55
C LEU A 209 1.11 -27.49 22.47
N PRO A 210 0.34 -28.45 21.95
CA PRO A 210 -0.55 -29.25 22.77
C PRO A 210 0.24 -30.29 23.59
N GLU A 211 -0.18 -30.55 24.82
CA GLU A 211 0.41 -31.60 25.66
C GLU A 211 0.18 -33.02 25.10
N ARG A 212 -0.87 -33.19 24.29
CA ARG A 212 -1.28 -34.48 23.72
C ARG A 212 -1.67 -34.32 22.27
N VAL A 213 -1.25 -35.27 21.44
CA VAL A 213 -1.67 -35.40 20.04
C VAL A 213 -2.41 -36.72 19.89
N ALA A 214 -3.58 -36.71 19.25
CA ALA A 214 -4.37 -37.89 18.94
C ALA A 214 -4.64 -37.96 17.44
N VAL A 215 -4.63 -39.17 16.88
CA VAL A 215 -4.93 -39.42 15.47
C VAL A 215 -6.31 -40.04 15.37
N ALA A 216 -7.22 -39.38 14.65
CA ALA A 216 -8.53 -39.94 14.32
C ALA A 216 -8.52 -40.39 12.85
N VAL A 217 -8.94 -41.63 12.60
CA VAL A 217 -9.06 -42.19 11.25
C VAL A 217 -10.53 -42.14 10.85
N LEU A 218 -10.84 -41.40 9.79
CA LEU A 218 -12.18 -41.37 9.21
C LEU A 218 -12.26 -42.36 8.06
N LEU A 219 -13.07 -43.42 8.21
CA LEU A 219 -13.35 -44.35 7.12
C LEU A 219 -14.35 -43.69 6.15
N ARG A 220 -14.02 -43.63 4.85
CA ARG A 220 -14.99 -43.22 3.84
C ARG A 220 -16.09 -44.29 3.72
N PRO A 221 -17.36 -43.90 3.61
CA PRO A 221 -18.47 -44.83 3.39
C PRO A 221 -18.38 -45.52 2.03
#